data_AF-A0A143DC80-F1
#
_entry.id   AF-A0A143DC80-F1
#
_cell.length_a   1.000
_cell.length_b   1.000
_cell.length_c   1.000
_cell.angle_alpha   90.00
_cell.angle_beta   90.00
_cell.angle_gamma   90.00
#
_symmetry.space_group_name_H-M   'P 1'
#
loop_
_entity.id
_entity.type
_entity.pdbx_description
1 polymer ?
#
loop_
_entity_poly.entity_id
_entity_poly.type
_entity_poly.pdbx_seq_one_letter_code
_entity_poly.pdbx_strand_id
1 'polypeptide(L)'
;MFRLGPLFVLVSFLSAFLRPLHGYGFGLSLDEMYRMSLRHENEGVLPGYVVNRGLAPWPEPKPPTPAEREADTGAGVLSLPLTEPLPWPQVVKEVATGNPGPFAVDAVRRRARSDDAEAVELLAWMYAGGVGVHKDLAQAFELYLKASRLGVTTAKDNAGSVYKSMTVAERRTVFNPFN
;
A
#
# COMPACT_ATOMS: atom_id res chain seq x y z
N MET A 1 23.55 31.19 -63.76
CA MET A 1 22.84 30.92 -62.49
C MET A 1 23.16 29.48 -62.06
N PHE A 2 24.17 29.29 -61.21
CA PHE A 2 24.53 28.00 -60.61
C PHE A 2 24.40 28.15 -59.09
N ARG A 3 23.52 27.35 -58.45
CA ARG A 3 23.38 27.28 -57.00
C ARG A 3 24.33 26.20 -56.46
N LEU A 4 25.34 26.61 -55.70
CA LEU A 4 26.19 25.72 -54.90
C LEU A 4 25.42 25.30 -53.63
N GLY A 5 25.34 24.00 -53.36
CA GLY A 5 24.93 23.44 -52.06
C GLY A 5 26.15 23.21 -51.16
N PRO A 6 26.06 23.43 -49.84
CA PRO A 6 27.22 23.33 -48.96
C PRO A 6 27.46 21.89 -48.53
N LEU A 7 28.52 21.30 -49.05
CA LEU A 7 29.11 20.06 -48.55
C LEU A 7 30.48 20.42 -47.99
N PHE A 8 30.53 21.12 -46.84
CA PHE A 8 31.79 21.38 -46.10
C PHE A 8 31.48 21.81 -44.66
N VAL A 9 31.16 20.85 -43.79
CA VAL A 9 31.43 20.98 -42.35
C VAL A 9 31.88 19.61 -41.82
N LEU A 10 33.19 19.55 -41.56
CA LEU A 10 33.91 18.70 -40.61
C LEU A 10 33.89 17.16 -40.79
N VAL A 11 34.90 16.68 -41.51
CA VAL A 11 35.76 15.61 -40.99
C VAL A 11 36.51 16.18 -39.78
N SER A 12 36.21 15.69 -38.58
CA SER A 12 37.08 15.59 -37.39
C SER A 12 36.20 15.51 -36.15
N PHE A 13 36.01 14.32 -35.59
CA PHE A 13 35.98 14.03 -34.14
C PHE A 13 35.81 12.51 -33.97
N LEU A 14 36.66 11.75 -34.64
CA LEU A 14 37.07 10.45 -34.12
C LEU A 14 37.94 10.74 -32.89
N SER A 15 37.70 9.98 -31.81
CA SER A 15 38.49 9.93 -30.56
C SER A 15 38.49 11.17 -29.63
N ALA A 16 37.61 11.13 -28.63
CA ALA A 16 37.73 11.63 -27.24
C ALA A 16 36.32 12.12 -26.82
N PHE A 17 35.50 11.34 -26.12
CA PHE A 17 35.65 10.99 -24.72
C PHE A 17 34.77 9.76 -24.43
N LEU A 18 35.39 8.59 -24.29
CA LEU A 18 34.83 7.57 -23.41
C LEU A 18 34.82 8.14 -21.99
N ARG A 19 33.63 8.27 -21.37
CA ARG A 19 33.30 8.05 -19.94
C ARG A 19 31.94 8.69 -19.58
N PRO A 20 31.19 8.18 -18.59
CA PRO A 20 31.00 6.80 -18.15
C PRO A 20 29.52 6.37 -18.23
N LEU A 21 29.32 5.06 -18.13
CA LEU A 21 28.03 4.39 -18.06
C LEU A 21 27.16 4.95 -16.92
N HIS A 22 26.04 5.59 -17.25
CA HIS A 22 24.88 5.58 -16.35
C HIS A 22 24.18 4.24 -16.57
N GLY A 23 24.41 3.32 -15.64
CA GLY A 23 23.72 2.03 -15.60
C GLY A 23 22.23 2.24 -15.33
N TYR A 24 21.44 2.37 -16.39
CA TYR A 24 19.99 2.23 -16.34
C TYR A 24 19.63 0.74 -16.45
N GLY A 25 19.73 0.03 -15.33
CA GLY A 25 19.10 -1.28 -15.17
C GLY A 25 17.65 -1.09 -14.75
N PHE A 26 16.72 -1.22 -15.71
CA PHE A 26 15.26 -1.13 -15.58
C PHE A 26 14.73 0.19 -14.99
N GLY A 27 14.10 1.02 -15.82
CA GLY A 27 13.60 2.36 -15.48
C GLY A 27 12.42 2.41 -14.49
N LEU A 28 12.58 1.83 -13.31
CA LEU A 28 11.65 1.91 -12.19
C LEU A 28 12.36 2.54 -11.00
N SER A 29 11.66 3.43 -10.30
CA SER A 29 12.14 3.94 -9.01
C SER A 29 12.06 2.85 -7.93
N LEU A 30 12.85 2.96 -6.86
CA LEU A 30 12.83 2.01 -5.74
C LEU A 30 11.43 1.92 -5.09
N ASP A 31 10.68 3.01 -5.11
CA ASP A 31 9.28 3.11 -4.69
C ASP A 31 8.34 2.33 -5.61
N GLU A 32 8.59 2.35 -6.92
CA GLU A 32 7.85 1.55 -7.90
C GLU A 32 8.14 0.05 -7.77
N MET A 33 9.39 -0.33 -7.52
CA MET A 33 9.76 -1.71 -7.26
C MET A 33 9.08 -2.24 -5.99
N TYR A 34 9.03 -1.43 -4.92
CA TYR A 34 8.35 -1.79 -3.67
C TYR A 34 6.83 -1.90 -3.84
N ARG A 35 6.20 -1.00 -4.60
CA ARG A 35 4.77 -1.11 -4.92
C ARG A 35 4.45 -2.29 -5.83
N MET A 36 5.37 -2.69 -6.72
CA MET A 36 5.20 -3.87 -7.55
C MET A 36 5.36 -5.17 -6.75
N SER A 37 6.29 -5.24 -5.79
CA SER A 37 6.46 -6.44 -4.95
C SER A 37 5.19 -6.72 -4.14
N LEU A 38 4.58 -5.68 -3.57
CA LEU A 38 3.35 -5.80 -2.78
C LEU A 38 2.11 -6.22 -3.59
N ARG A 39 2.13 -6.12 -4.93
CA ARG A 39 0.98 -6.52 -5.77
C ARG A 39 0.97 -8.01 -6.13
N HIS A 40 2.06 -8.74 -5.93
CA HIS A 40 2.15 -10.17 -6.29
C HIS A 40 2.10 -11.15 -5.11
N GLU A 41 1.88 -10.66 -3.89
CA GLU A 41 1.90 -11.47 -2.66
C GLU A 41 0.59 -12.22 -2.37
N ASN A 42 -0.06 -12.76 -3.39
CA ASN A 42 -1.15 -13.73 -3.18
C ASN A 42 -0.92 -15.11 -3.81
N GLU A 43 0.29 -15.43 -4.28
CA GLU A 43 0.59 -16.80 -4.74
C GLU A 43 1.95 -17.36 -4.31
N GLY A 44 2.61 -16.81 -3.28
CA GLY A 44 3.75 -17.50 -2.62
C GLY A 44 4.93 -17.90 -3.52
N VAL A 45 5.04 -17.36 -4.74
CA VAL A 45 6.12 -17.64 -5.69
C VAL A 45 6.90 -16.35 -5.92
N LEU A 46 8.19 -16.38 -5.59
CA LEU A 46 9.11 -15.27 -5.83
C LEU A 46 9.19 -14.94 -7.34
N PRO A 47 9.29 -13.66 -7.74
CA PRO A 47 9.37 -13.27 -9.13
C PRO A 47 10.60 -13.86 -9.85
N GLY A 48 10.40 -14.32 -11.08
CA GLY A 48 11.31 -15.20 -11.83
C GLY A 48 12.73 -14.68 -12.12
N TYR A 49 13.04 -13.40 -11.86
CA TYR A 49 14.42 -12.90 -11.96
C TYR A 49 15.33 -13.39 -10.82
N VAL A 50 14.76 -13.96 -9.76
CA VAL A 50 15.51 -14.54 -8.62
C VAL A 50 15.96 -15.99 -8.90
N VAL A 51 15.31 -16.69 -9.85
CA VAL A 51 15.43 -18.16 -9.95
C VAL A 51 16.51 -18.63 -10.94
N ASN A 52 17.05 -17.76 -11.80
CA ASN A 52 17.95 -18.23 -12.88
C ASN A 52 19.20 -17.37 -13.09
N ARG A 53 20.06 -17.32 -12.07
CA ARG A 53 21.49 -17.03 -12.23
C ARG A 53 22.20 -17.76 -11.10
N GLY A 54 23.22 -18.57 -11.41
CA GLY A 54 23.93 -19.46 -10.48
C GLY A 54 24.69 -18.77 -9.34
N LEU A 55 23.97 -18.01 -8.52
CA LEU A 55 24.36 -17.65 -7.17
C LEU A 55 24.37 -18.94 -6.36
N ALA A 56 25.50 -19.24 -5.73
CA ALA A 56 25.55 -20.30 -4.73
C ALA A 56 24.37 -20.13 -3.76
N PRO A 57 23.72 -21.22 -3.31
CA PRO A 57 22.67 -21.13 -2.32
C PRO A 57 23.20 -20.30 -1.15
N TRP A 58 22.42 -19.31 -0.72
CA TRP A 58 22.77 -18.51 0.45
C TRP A 58 23.16 -19.46 1.57
N PRO A 59 24.34 -19.31 2.20
CA PRO A 59 24.72 -20.19 3.30
C PRO A 59 23.62 -20.08 4.34
N GLU A 60 22.95 -21.19 4.65
CA GLU A 60 21.93 -21.21 5.69
C GLU A 60 22.57 -20.62 6.96
N PRO A 61 21.95 -19.59 7.58
CA PRO A 61 22.49 -19.03 8.80
C PRO A 61 22.55 -20.15 9.83
N LYS A 62 23.74 -20.38 10.40
CA LYS A 62 23.95 -21.40 11.42
C LYS A 62 22.90 -21.20 12.52
N PRO A 63 22.20 -22.27 12.96
CA PRO A 63 21.18 -22.13 14.00
C PRO A 63 21.80 -21.44 15.22
N PRO A 64 21.15 -20.41 15.77
CA PRO A 64 21.74 -19.57 16.80
C PRO A 64 22.07 -20.42 18.03
N THR A 65 23.25 -20.21 18.58
CA THR A 65 23.69 -20.86 19.82
C THR A 65 22.78 -20.42 20.98
N PRO A 66 22.70 -21.19 22.08
CA PRO A 66 21.92 -20.78 23.26
C PRO A 66 22.27 -19.36 23.76
N ALA A 67 23.55 -18.98 23.70
CA ALA A 67 24.02 -17.64 24.07
C ALA A 67 23.56 -16.54 23.08
N GLU A 68 23.48 -16.84 21.78
CA GLU A 68 22.95 -15.90 20.77
C GLU A 68 21.42 -15.77 20.84
N ARG A 69 20.71 -16.82 21.28
CA ARG A 69 19.27 -16.76 21.57
C ARG A 69 18.95 -15.88 22.78
N GLU A 70 19.82 -15.87 23.79
CA GLU A 70 19.72 -14.95 24.92
C GLU A 70 20.14 -13.52 24.52
N ALA A 71 21.14 -13.37 23.64
CA ALA A 71 21.53 -12.06 23.12
C ALA A 71 20.43 -11.39 22.28
N ASP A 72 19.60 -12.14 21.57
CA ASP A 72 18.45 -11.60 20.81
C ASP A 72 17.34 -11.02 21.72
N THR A 73 17.35 -11.37 23.01
CA THR A 73 16.45 -10.74 24.01
C THR A 73 17.02 -9.45 24.62
N GLY A 74 18.30 -9.12 24.36
CA GLY A 74 18.99 -8.02 25.03
C GLY A 74 19.84 -7.09 24.14
N ALA A 75 20.12 -7.46 22.90
CA ALA A 75 20.94 -6.68 21.98
C ALA A 75 20.07 -5.75 21.15
N GLY A 76 19.76 -4.59 21.74
CA GLY A 76 19.55 -3.35 20.99
C GLY A 76 18.74 -3.52 19.71
N VAL A 77 17.50 -4.03 19.84
CA VAL A 77 16.44 -3.52 18.97
C VAL A 77 16.62 -2.02 19.09
N LEU A 78 17.05 -1.36 18.01
CA LEU A 78 16.76 0.05 17.88
C LEU A 78 15.26 0.09 18.07
N SER A 79 14.82 0.40 19.29
CA SER A 79 13.53 0.97 19.57
C SER A 79 13.59 2.33 18.89
N LEU A 80 13.62 2.30 17.55
CA LEU A 80 12.98 3.32 16.76
C LEU A 80 11.64 3.53 17.47
N PRO A 81 11.23 4.77 17.75
CA PRO A 81 9.93 5.04 18.34
C PRO A 81 8.85 4.77 17.29
N LEU A 82 8.78 3.52 16.82
CA LEU A 82 7.87 2.99 15.80
C LEU A 82 6.96 1.92 16.41
N THR A 83 6.97 1.75 17.74
CA THR A 83 6.27 0.68 18.46
C THR A 83 5.11 1.16 19.34
N GLU A 84 4.88 2.46 19.46
CA GLU A 84 3.63 2.96 20.03
C GLU A 84 2.61 3.05 18.88
N PRO A 85 1.55 2.21 18.86
CA PRO A 85 0.49 2.38 17.88
C PRO A 85 -0.08 3.80 18.01
N LEU A 86 -0.22 4.51 16.89
CA LEU A 86 -0.70 5.89 16.87
C LEU A 86 -1.91 6.05 17.81
N PRO A 87 -1.90 7.05 18.72
CA PRO A 87 -2.99 7.25 19.65
C PRO A 87 -4.27 7.54 18.88
N TRP A 88 -5.38 6.95 19.31
CA TRP A 88 -6.66 7.00 18.58
C TRP A 88 -7.13 8.41 18.23
N PRO A 89 -7.05 9.41 19.12
CA PRO A 89 -7.44 10.78 18.77
C PRO A 89 -6.62 11.37 17.61
N GLN A 90 -5.35 10.98 17.49
CA GLN A 90 -4.51 11.40 16.38
C GLN A 90 -4.90 10.70 15.08
N VAL A 91 -5.20 9.40 15.14
CA VAL A 91 -5.69 8.65 13.97
C VAL A 91 -6.97 9.27 13.42
N VAL A 92 -7.95 9.56 14.29
CA VAL A 92 -9.22 10.19 13.89
C VAL A 92 -8.97 11.56 13.26
N LYS A 93 -8.08 12.37 13.86
CA LYS A 93 -7.71 13.69 13.32
C LYS A 93 -7.05 13.59 11.94
N GLU A 94 -6.16 12.62 11.73
CA GLU A 94 -5.52 12.38 10.43
C GLU A 94 -6.51 11.88 9.39
N VAL A 95 -7.44 11.01 9.75
CA VAL A 95 -8.50 10.57 8.83
C VAL A 95 -9.41 11.75 8.46
N ALA A 96 -9.71 12.62 9.42
CA ALA A 96 -10.52 13.83 9.20
C ALA A 96 -9.86 14.86 8.27
N THR A 97 -8.52 14.86 8.11
CA THR A 97 -7.84 15.76 7.17
C THR A 97 -7.97 15.31 5.72
N GLY A 98 -8.49 14.11 5.46
CA GLY A 98 -8.81 13.59 4.12
C GLY A 98 -7.66 12.85 3.43
N ASN A 99 -6.46 12.85 3.98
CA ASN A 99 -5.33 12.07 3.47
C ASN A 99 -4.59 11.36 4.62
N PRO A 100 -5.20 10.33 5.23
CA PRO A 100 -4.56 9.59 6.30
C PRO A 100 -3.36 8.79 5.79
N GLY A 101 -2.28 8.75 6.57
CA GLY A 101 -1.14 7.90 6.28
C GLY A 101 -1.49 6.40 6.38
N PRO A 102 -0.66 5.51 5.80
CA PRO A 102 -0.91 4.07 5.80
C PRO A 102 -1.04 3.49 7.22
N PHE A 103 -0.32 4.05 8.20
CA PHE A 103 -0.39 3.64 9.60
C PHE A 103 -1.74 3.98 10.25
N ALA A 104 -2.33 5.12 9.92
CA ALA A 104 -3.66 5.52 10.40
C ALA A 104 -4.74 4.59 9.83
N VAL A 105 -4.67 4.29 8.52
CA VAL A 105 -5.59 3.35 7.86
C VAL A 105 -5.50 1.96 8.49
N ASP A 106 -4.29 1.46 8.75
CA ASP A 106 -4.12 0.16 9.39
C ASP A 106 -4.61 0.15 10.85
N ALA A 107 -4.39 1.23 11.61
CA ALA A 107 -4.91 1.37 12.97
C ALA A 107 -6.45 1.31 13.01
N VAL A 108 -7.13 2.00 12.09
CA VAL A 108 -8.59 1.94 11.96
C VAL A 108 -9.04 0.52 11.61
N ARG A 109 -8.39 -0.14 10.65
CA ARG A 109 -8.70 -1.53 10.26
C ARG A 109 -8.53 -2.51 11.41
N ARG A 110 -7.46 -2.38 12.21
CA ARG A 110 -7.25 -3.23 13.40
C ARG A 110 -8.37 -3.07 14.40
N ARG A 111 -8.75 -1.83 14.75
CA ARG A 111 -9.85 -1.57 15.69
C ARG A 111 -11.21 -2.03 15.18
N ALA A 112 -11.48 -1.83 13.88
CA ALA A 112 -12.71 -2.30 13.25
C ALA A 112 -12.83 -3.83 13.22
N ARG A 113 -11.69 -4.56 13.20
CA ARG A 113 -11.65 -6.03 13.37
C ARG A 113 -11.94 -6.45 14.81
N SER A 114 -11.61 -5.62 15.79
CA SER A 114 -11.94 -5.84 17.21
C SER A 114 -13.35 -5.35 17.60
N ASP A 115 -14.22 -5.08 16.62
CA ASP A 115 -15.59 -4.60 16.83
C ASP A 115 -15.72 -3.30 17.64
N ASP A 116 -14.68 -2.44 17.58
CA ASP A 116 -14.76 -1.08 18.08
C ASP A 116 -15.76 -0.29 17.22
N ALA A 117 -16.90 0.07 17.83
CA ALA A 117 -18.03 0.71 17.16
C ALA A 117 -17.64 2.00 16.42
N GLU A 118 -16.80 2.84 17.04
CA GLU A 118 -16.33 4.09 16.46
C GLU A 118 -15.40 3.83 15.27
N ALA A 119 -14.50 2.85 15.40
CA ALA A 119 -13.59 2.48 14.31
C ALA A 119 -14.31 1.84 13.12
N VAL A 120 -15.36 1.05 13.36
CA VAL A 120 -16.20 0.46 12.29
C VAL A 120 -16.93 1.58 11.54
N GLU A 121 -17.52 2.56 12.24
CA GLU A 121 -18.16 3.70 11.59
C GLU A 121 -17.15 4.53 10.78
N LEU A 122 -15.97 4.81 11.36
CA LEU A 122 -14.93 5.55 10.69
C LEU A 122 -14.42 4.84 9.42
N LEU A 123 -14.24 3.52 9.49
CA LEU A 123 -13.85 2.72 8.32
C LEU A 123 -14.94 2.74 7.24
N ALA A 124 -16.22 2.68 7.62
CA ALA A 124 -17.34 2.80 6.69
C ALA A 124 -17.31 4.16 5.98
N TRP A 125 -17.07 5.25 6.72
CA TRP A 125 -16.93 6.59 6.16
C TRP A 125 -15.73 6.69 5.20
N MET A 126 -14.60 6.08 5.56
CA MET A 126 -13.41 6.03 4.70
C MET A 126 -13.71 5.33 3.36
N TYR A 127 -14.43 4.20 3.37
CA TYR A 127 -14.84 3.52 2.13
C TYR A 127 -15.89 4.31 1.34
N ALA A 128 -16.82 4.99 2.01
CA ALA A 128 -17.82 5.81 1.34
C ALA A 128 -17.20 7.02 0.62
N GLY A 129 -16.20 7.66 1.25
CA GLY A 129 -15.49 8.84 0.73
C GLY A 129 -14.27 8.53 -0.13
N GLY A 130 -13.70 7.33 -0.04
CA GLY A 130 -12.40 7.00 -0.65
C GLY A 130 -11.21 7.62 0.08
N VAL A 131 -11.28 7.77 1.41
CA VAL A 131 -10.27 8.43 2.24
C VAL A 131 -9.23 7.42 2.70
N GLY A 132 -8.04 7.44 2.09
CA GLY A 132 -6.95 6.49 2.38
C GLY A 132 -7.22 5.04 1.94
N VAL A 133 -8.40 4.77 1.38
CA VAL A 133 -8.81 3.48 0.82
C VAL A 133 -9.52 3.73 -0.51
N HIS A 134 -9.57 2.71 -1.37
CA HIS A 134 -10.38 2.80 -2.59
C HIS A 134 -11.85 2.95 -2.21
N LYS A 135 -12.56 3.85 -2.89
CA LYS A 135 -13.99 4.07 -2.66
C LYS A 135 -14.76 2.79 -2.97
N ASP A 136 -15.53 2.31 -2.01
CA ASP A 136 -16.39 1.14 -2.16
C ASP A 136 -17.67 1.36 -1.35
N LEU A 137 -18.75 1.69 -2.06
CA LEU A 137 -20.02 1.98 -1.42
C LEU A 137 -20.66 0.70 -0.84
N ALA A 138 -20.50 -0.45 -1.51
CA ALA A 138 -21.06 -1.71 -1.05
C ALA A 138 -20.44 -2.12 0.30
N GLN A 139 -19.10 -2.09 0.38
CA GLN A 139 -18.38 -2.35 1.62
C GLN A 139 -18.70 -1.32 2.71
N ALA A 140 -18.81 -0.03 2.36
CA ALA A 140 -19.22 1.01 3.31
C ALA A 140 -20.61 0.74 3.90
N PHE A 141 -21.57 0.30 3.08
CA PHE A 141 -22.92 -0.01 3.55
C PHE A 141 -22.94 -1.19 4.52
N GLU A 142 -22.22 -2.28 4.24
CA GLU A 142 -22.10 -3.42 5.15
C GLU A 142 -21.47 -3.01 6.48
N LEU A 143 -20.42 -2.19 6.44
CA LEU A 143 -19.76 -1.68 7.65
C LEU A 143 -20.68 -0.74 8.45
N TYR A 144 -21.48 0.12 7.80
CA TYR A 144 -22.46 0.93 8.51
C TYR A 144 -23.57 0.06 9.15
N LEU A 145 -24.03 -1.00 8.48
CA LEU A 145 -24.95 -1.95 9.11
C LEU A 145 -24.31 -2.65 10.32
N LYS A 146 -23.03 -3.01 10.21
CA LYS A 146 -22.25 -3.56 11.34
C LYS A 146 -22.16 -2.56 12.49
N ALA A 147 -21.79 -1.30 12.23
CA ALA A 147 -21.73 -0.24 13.22
C ALA A 147 -23.09 -0.02 13.91
N SER A 148 -24.20 -0.09 13.16
CA SER A 148 -25.55 -0.01 13.74
C SER A 148 -25.84 -1.16 14.71
N ARG A 149 -25.37 -2.38 14.41
CA ARG A 149 -25.49 -3.53 15.34
C ARG A 149 -24.62 -3.39 16.58
N LEU A 150 -23.51 -2.67 16.48
CA LEU A 150 -22.60 -2.35 17.60
C LEU A 150 -23.08 -1.16 18.45
N GLY A 151 -24.23 -0.55 18.12
CA GLY A 151 -24.85 0.52 18.91
C GLY A 151 -24.60 1.94 18.41
N VAL A 152 -23.96 2.12 17.24
CA VAL A 152 -23.80 3.44 16.62
C VAL A 152 -25.16 3.93 16.09
N THR A 153 -25.71 4.96 16.70
CA THR A 153 -27.07 5.47 16.40
C THR A 153 -27.16 6.11 15.02
N THR A 154 -26.12 6.79 14.56
CA THR A 154 -26.01 7.46 13.26
C THR A 154 -25.79 6.50 12.09
N ALA A 155 -25.32 5.28 12.37
CA ALA A 155 -24.86 4.38 11.32
C ALA A 155 -26.00 3.90 10.39
N LYS A 156 -27.22 3.76 10.90
CA LYS A 156 -28.38 3.37 10.08
C LYS A 156 -28.74 4.45 9.05
N ASP A 157 -28.68 5.72 9.45
CA ASP A 157 -28.97 6.85 8.56
C ASP A 157 -27.85 7.03 7.52
N ASN A 158 -26.60 6.82 7.93
CA ASN A 158 -25.45 6.80 7.04
C ASN A 158 -25.53 5.65 6.02
N ALA A 159 -25.92 4.44 6.45
CA ALA A 159 -26.18 3.31 5.55
C ALA A 159 -27.26 3.67 4.51
N GLY A 160 -28.37 4.27 4.95
CA GLY A 160 -29.43 4.73 4.04
C GLY A 160 -28.94 5.77 3.02
N SER A 161 -28.03 6.65 3.42
CA SER A 161 -27.44 7.66 2.56
C SER A 161 -26.47 7.07 1.54
N VAL A 162 -25.63 6.11 1.96
CA VAL A 162 -24.76 5.34 1.06
C VAL A 162 -25.59 4.54 0.07
N TYR A 163 -26.64 3.85 0.51
CA TYR A 163 -27.51 3.06 -0.38
C TYR A 163 -28.18 3.90 -1.48
N LYS A 164 -28.57 5.15 -1.15
CA LYS A 164 -29.13 6.09 -2.13
C LYS A 164 -28.11 6.56 -3.16
N SER A 165 -26.83 6.63 -2.79
CA SER A 165 -25.75 7.05 -3.71
C SER A 165 -25.20 5.91 -4.57
N MET A 166 -25.49 4.65 -4.21
CA MET A 166 -25.11 3.49 -5.01
C MET A 166 -25.79 3.42 -6.38
N THR A 167 -25.04 2.92 -7.34
CA THR A 167 -25.55 2.49 -8.64
C THR A 167 -26.46 1.26 -8.51
N VAL A 168 -27.22 0.94 -9.56
CA VAL A 168 -28.08 -0.25 -9.59
C VAL A 168 -27.25 -1.53 -9.51
N ALA A 169 -26.04 -1.54 -10.07
CA ALA A 169 -25.15 -2.69 -10.04
C ALA A 169 -24.63 -2.96 -8.62
N GLU A 170 -24.16 -1.94 -7.91
CA GLU A 170 -23.69 -2.06 -6.51
C GLU A 170 -24.81 -2.48 -5.55
N ARG A 171 -26.04 -1.99 -5.76
CA ARG A 171 -27.17 -2.43 -4.91
C ARG A 171 -27.49 -3.91 -5.07
N ARG A 172 -27.24 -4.49 -6.25
CA ARG A 172 -27.45 -5.93 -6.49
C ARG A 172 -26.42 -6.81 -5.79
N THR A 173 -25.19 -6.32 -5.58
CA THR A 173 -24.16 -7.09 -4.87
C THR A 173 -24.49 -7.17 -3.37
N VAL A 174 -24.97 -6.07 -2.80
CA VAL A 174 -25.39 -5.98 -1.40
C VAL A 174 -26.72 -6.72 -1.15
N PHE A 175 -27.66 -6.62 -2.08
CA PHE A 175 -28.96 -7.27 -2.01
C PHE A 175 -29.01 -8.43 -3.00
N ASN A 176 -28.17 -9.43 -2.78
CA ASN A 176 -28.33 -10.71 -3.47
C ASN A 176 -29.17 -11.64 -2.59
N PRO A 177 -30.47 -11.87 -2.89
CA PRO A 177 -31.35 -12.71 -2.08
C PRO A 177 -30.99 -14.21 -2.14
N PHE A 178 -29.91 -14.58 -2.85
CA PHE A 178 -29.46 -15.96 -3.05
C PHE A 178 -28.07 -16.26 -2.46
N ASN A 179 -27.51 -15.36 -1.64
CA ASN A 179 -26.25 -15.60 -0.93
C ASN A 179 -26.50 -16.06 0.51
#